data_AF-A0A2H0DJH5-F1
#
_entry.id   AF-A0A2H0DJH5-F1
#
_cell.length_a   1.000
_cell.length_b   1.000
_cell.length_c   1.000
_cell.angle_alpha   90.00
_cell.angle_beta   90.00
_cell.angle_gamma   90.00
#
_symmetry.space_group_name_H-M   'P 1'
#
loop_
_entity.id
_entity.type
_entity.pdbx_description
1 polymer ?
#
loop_
_entity_poly.entity_id
_entity_poly.type
_entity_poly.pdbx_seq_one_letter_code
_entity_poly.pdbx_strand_id
1 'polypeptide(L)'
;MVFATEQKSFGFKKEGSRGVAEAAPDKFLAVGADANIDYTQTPIPDEKVRGSKARFPSAPGPKAAAGTIPDIDVEAGTIGDLLLGCLGGVATTQPDAGGAPSVFQHVFTRSDSVQLPSYTMFLARGLHTKKYPLGTFKKLSFAGAVDGKATVSADVVAKKEEDAAGFTPSFGAPKPLMFFKTDFRIDGISDLNVRSWSLDIDNNVEGLRTLSLSQDPRDIIAKGKFIIEGGFEIYFETDAQRQKFLANQAAALEIILTGENIEAGFDNQLKLALPGVRYTAFPLGNLDDLLGAAVTYAVEQDLGLGKDIEATLINAVGSL
;
A
#
# COMPACT_ATOMS: atom_id res chain seq x y z
N MET A 1 12.11 -28.78 0.79
CA MET A 1 13.18 -28.67 1.82
C MET A 1 12.70 -27.61 2.81
N VAL A 2 12.57 -27.93 4.10
CA VAL A 2 11.74 -27.18 5.09
C VAL A 2 12.29 -25.78 5.45
N PHE A 3 13.45 -25.39 4.90
CA PHE A 3 14.14 -24.13 5.17
C PHE A 3 14.24 -23.21 3.95
N ALA A 4 13.66 -23.59 2.81
CA ALA A 4 13.71 -22.77 1.60
C ALA A 4 12.77 -21.55 1.74
N THR A 5 13.35 -20.35 1.81
CA THR A 5 12.62 -19.08 1.84
C THR A 5 11.83 -18.81 0.57
N GLU A 6 12.14 -19.53 -0.51
CA GLU A 6 11.45 -19.47 -1.81
C GLU A 6 10.04 -20.11 -1.81
N GLN A 7 9.65 -20.84 -0.75
CA GLN A 7 8.31 -21.44 -0.62
C GLN A 7 7.37 -20.66 0.30
N LYS A 8 7.63 -19.35 0.50
CA LYS A 8 6.74 -18.51 1.29
C LYS A 8 5.40 -18.34 0.60
N SER A 9 4.34 -18.24 1.38
CA SER A 9 3.02 -17.90 0.86
C SER A 9 2.34 -16.93 1.78
N PHE A 10 1.82 -15.85 1.19
CA PHE A 10 1.07 -14.82 1.88
C PHE A 10 -0.39 -14.88 1.45
N GLY A 11 -1.26 -14.95 2.43
CA GLY A 11 -2.70 -14.85 2.24
C GLY A 11 -3.29 -13.86 3.22
N PHE A 12 -4.44 -13.30 2.89
CA PHE A 12 -5.13 -12.39 3.78
C PHE A 12 -6.64 -12.55 3.61
N LYS A 13 -7.37 -12.13 4.64
CA LYS A 13 -8.82 -12.06 4.62
C LYS A 13 -9.29 -10.90 5.47
N LYS A 14 -10.24 -10.13 4.97
CA LYS A 14 -10.90 -9.07 5.73
C LYS A 14 -11.64 -9.69 6.92
N GLU A 15 -11.46 -9.12 8.11
CA GLU A 15 -12.10 -9.65 9.31
C GLU A 15 -13.59 -9.31 9.30
N GLY A 16 -14.46 -10.29 9.52
CA GLY A 16 -15.89 -10.06 9.68
C GLY A 16 -16.22 -9.25 10.94
N SER A 17 -15.34 -9.28 11.93
CA SER A 17 -15.40 -8.46 13.14
C SER A 17 -14.01 -8.02 13.56
N ARG A 18 -13.83 -6.73 13.79
CA ARG A 18 -12.52 -6.14 14.11
C ARG A 18 -11.83 -6.85 15.27
N GLY A 19 -10.65 -7.42 15.00
CA GLY A 19 -9.82 -8.12 15.96
C GLY A 19 -10.22 -9.57 16.23
N VAL A 20 -11.19 -10.11 15.48
CA VAL A 20 -11.55 -11.52 15.49
C VAL A 20 -10.84 -12.18 14.32
N ALA A 21 -9.90 -13.07 14.63
CA ALA A 21 -9.07 -13.75 13.64
C ALA A 21 -9.92 -14.64 12.74
N GLU A 22 -9.71 -14.53 11.43
CA GLU A 22 -10.28 -15.46 10.46
C GLU A 22 -9.58 -16.84 10.53
N ALA A 23 -10.29 -17.88 10.12
CA ALA A 23 -9.79 -19.25 10.18
C ALA A 23 -8.82 -19.60 9.04
N ALA A 24 -9.02 -18.99 7.87
CA ALA A 24 -8.25 -19.24 6.66
C ALA A 24 -8.19 -17.98 5.78
N PRO A 25 -7.14 -17.83 4.94
CA PRO A 25 -7.07 -16.77 3.94
C PRO A 25 -8.13 -16.96 2.84
N ASP A 26 -8.57 -15.86 2.24
CA ASP A 26 -9.50 -15.85 1.11
C ASP A 26 -8.78 -15.41 -0.18
N LYS A 27 -7.86 -14.45 -0.05
CA LYS A 27 -7.05 -13.91 -1.13
C LYS A 27 -5.57 -14.19 -0.88
N PHE A 28 -4.82 -14.34 -1.96
CA PHE A 28 -3.38 -14.60 -1.93
C PHE A 28 -2.64 -13.57 -2.78
N LEU A 29 -1.46 -13.15 -2.31
CA LEU A 29 -0.55 -12.31 -3.09
C LEU A 29 0.67 -13.14 -3.44
N ALA A 30 1.11 -13.07 -4.69
CA ALA A 30 2.41 -13.57 -5.08
C ALA A 30 3.45 -12.66 -4.42
N VAL A 31 4.30 -13.24 -3.56
CA VAL A 31 5.27 -12.48 -2.77
C VAL A 31 6.67 -13.06 -2.94
N GLY A 32 7.66 -12.17 -2.92
CA GLY A 32 9.07 -12.57 -2.91
C GLY A 32 9.51 -13.20 -1.59
N ALA A 33 10.73 -13.74 -1.59
CA ALA A 33 11.34 -14.34 -0.40
C ALA A 33 11.51 -13.34 0.76
N ASP A 34 11.51 -12.04 0.48
CA ASP A 34 11.71 -10.97 1.46
C ASP A 34 10.42 -10.58 2.21
N ALA A 35 9.25 -11.06 1.77
CA ALA A 35 8.01 -10.81 2.49
C ALA A 35 8.06 -11.38 3.91
N ASN A 36 7.81 -10.51 4.88
CA ASN A 36 7.92 -10.87 6.29
C ASN A 36 7.02 -10.04 7.20
N ILE A 37 6.61 -10.66 8.31
CA ILE A 37 5.94 -10.02 9.44
C ILE A 37 6.62 -10.55 10.70
N ASP A 38 7.25 -9.67 11.46
CA ASP A 38 7.97 -10.04 12.67
C ASP A 38 7.16 -9.70 13.91
N TYR A 39 7.10 -10.65 14.84
CA TYR A 39 6.57 -10.43 16.16
C TYR A 39 7.71 -10.26 17.17
N THR A 40 7.93 -9.01 17.55
CA THR A 40 9.06 -8.62 18.39
C THR A 40 8.62 -8.33 19.82
N GLN A 41 9.51 -8.57 20.79
CA GLN A 41 9.32 -8.20 22.18
C GLN A 41 10.46 -7.29 22.62
N THR A 42 10.14 -6.09 23.09
CA THR A 42 11.15 -5.16 23.62
C THR A 42 11.31 -5.39 25.12
N PRO A 43 12.48 -5.85 25.62
CA PRO A 43 12.68 -6.05 27.05
C PRO A 43 12.78 -4.71 27.80
N ILE A 44 12.32 -4.67 29.04
CA ILE A 44 12.44 -3.51 29.93
C ILE A 44 13.72 -3.68 30.77
N PRO A 45 14.79 -2.91 30.52
CA PRO A 45 16.05 -3.06 31.23
C PRO A 45 15.94 -2.58 32.68
N ASP A 46 16.61 -3.29 33.59
CA ASP A 46 16.86 -2.80 34.95
C ASP A 46 18.23 -2.11 34.99
N GLU A 47 18.20 -0.77 34.93
CA GLU A 47 19.41 0.07 34.95
C GLU A 47 19.92 0.35 36.37
N LYS A 48 19.26 -0.15 37.41
CA LYS A 48 19.66 0.13 38.79
C LYS A 48 20.92 -0.64 39.18
N VAL A 49 21.87 0.08 39.77
CA VAL A 49 23.09 -0.50 40.35
C VAL A 49 22.78 -1.01 41.76
N ARG A 50 22.84 -2.34 41.97
CA ARG A 50 22.65 -2.98 43.29
C ARG A 50 23.92 -3.65 43.77
N GLY A 51 24.99 -2.86 43.96
CA GLY A 51 26.29 -3.35 44.43
C GLY A 51 27.09 -4.19 43.42
N SER A 52 26.56 -4.42 42.22
CA SER A 52 27.25 -5.03 41.08
C SER A 52 27.22 -4.07 39.89
N LYS A 53 28.31 -4.02 39.13
CA LYS A 53 28.39 -3.28 37.86
C LYS A 53 27.71 -4.02 36.71
N ALA A 54 27.29 -5.27 36.91
CA ALA A 54 26.56 -6.05 35.92
C ALA A 54 25.09 -5.60 35.83
N ARG A 55 24.50 -5.71 34.63
CA ARG A 55 23.07 -5.49 34.41
C ARG A 55 22.27 -6.61 35.06
N PHE A 56 21.19 -6.27 35.74
CA PHE A 56 20.23 -7.24 36.27
C PHE A 56 19.30 -7.74 35.14
N PRO A 57 18.66 -8.93 35.31
CA PRO A 57 17.76 -9.47 34.31
C PRO A 57 16.62 -8.50 33.96
N SER A 58 16.41 -8.26 32.67
CA SER A 58 15.32 -7.42 32.16
C SER A 58 13.96 -8.09 32.32
N ALA A 59 12.92 -7.29 32.51
CA ALA A 59 11.54 -7.78 32.51
C ALA A 59 10.98 -7.88 31.08
N PRO A 60 10.04 -8.81 30.80
CA PRO A 60 9.31 -8.85 29.54
C PRO A 60 8.54 -7.54 29.30
N GLY A 61 8.83 -6.84 28.20
CA GLY A 61 8.14 -5.60 27.84
C GLY A 61 7.13 -5.76 26.69
N PRO A 62 6.79 -4.66 26.00
CA PRO A 62 5.73 -4.64 25.00
C PRO A 62 6.09 -5.48 23.78
N LYS A 63 5.05 -6.06 23.17
CA LYS A 63 5.14 -6.81 21.93
C LYS A 63 4.57 -6.01 20.75
N ALA A 64 5.04 -6.28 19.55
CA ALA A 64 4.56 -5.64 18.32
C ALA A 64 4.70 -6.59 17.13
N ALA A 65 3.67 -6.68 16.29
CA ALA A 65 3.74 -7.35 15.00
C ALA A 65 3.79 -6.29 13.89
N ALA A 66 4.87 -6.28 13.10
CA ALA A 66 5.01 -5.38 11.96
C ALA A 66 5.84 -6.04 10.87
N GLY A 67 5.65 -5.63 9.62
CA GLY A 67 6.33 -6.25 8.50
C GLY A 67 6.17 -5.48 7.20
N THR A 68 6.90 -5.92 6.19
CA THR A 68 6.83 -5.39 4.83
C THR A 68 6.62 -6.55 3.87
N ILE A 69 5.74 -6.33 2.90
CA ILE A 69 5.46 -7.23 1.80
C ILE A 69 5.88 -6.48 0.53
N PRO A 70 7.15 -6.65 0.10
CA PRO A 70 7.70 -5.89 -1.01
C PRO A 70 7.27 -6.49 -2.36
N ASP A 71 7.38 -5.66 -3.40
CA ASP A 71 7.33 -6.05 -4.81
C ASP A 71 6.10 -6.88 -5.22
N ILE A 72 4.93 -6.52 -4.69
CA ILE A 72 3.66 -7.10 -5.12
C ILE A 72 3.34 -6.53 -6.50
N ASP A 73 3.01 -7.40 -7.45
CA ASP A 73 2.57 -6.99 -8.77
C ASP A 73 1.21 -6.28 -8.67
N VAL A 74 1.11 -5.09 -9.27
CA VAL A 74 -0.17 -4.36 -9.29
C VAL A 74 -1.08 -5.04 -10.30
N GLU A 75 -2.04 -5.82 -9.77
CA GLU A 75 -3.05 -6.50 -10.55
C GLU A 75 -4.44 -5.99 -10.19
N ALA A 76 -5.29 -5.79 -11.19
CA ALA A 76 -6.64 -5.27 -10.99
C ALA A 76 -7.51 -6.16 -10.09
N GLY A 77 -7.23 -7.47 -10.03
CA GLY A 77 -7.97 -8.42 -9.20
C GLY A 77 -7.62 -8.39 -7.70
N THR A 78 -6.44 -7.90 -7.33
CA THR A 78 -5.92 -7.99 -5.94
C THR A 78 -5.62 -6.63 -5.31
N ILE A 79 -5.33 -5.60 -6.11
CA ILE A 79 -4.92 -4.28 -5.60
C ILE A 79 -6.02 -3.57 -4.80
N GLY A 80 -7.29 -3.88 -5.09
CA GLY A 80 -8.45 -3.24 -4.44
C GLY A 80 -8.49 -3.43 -2.93
N ASP A 81 -8.07 -4.58 -2.42
CA ASP A 81 -8.01 -4.84 -0.98
C ASP A 81 -6.92 -4.05 -0.27
N LEU A 82 -5.77 -3.88 -0.93
CA LEU A 82 -4.66 -3.09 -0.40
C LEU A 82 -5.09 -1.62 -0.30
N LEU A 83 -5.69 -1.10 -1.36
CA LEU A 83 -6.24 0.26 -1.40
C LEU A 83 -7.32 0.47 -0.34
N LEU A 84 -8.28 -0.47 -0.20
CA LEU A 84 -9.30 -0.42 0.85
C LEU A 84 -8.69 -0.44 2.24
N GLY A 85 -7.68 -1.28 2.47
CA GLY A 85 -7.06 -1.41 3.78
C GLY A 85 -6.19 -0.20 4.18
N CYS A 86 -5.64 0.53 3.20
CA CYS A 86 -4.86 1.74 3.45
C CYS A 86 -5.74 3.01 3.54
N LEU A 87 -6.69 3.18 2.62
CA LEU A 87 -7.55 4.36 2.51
C LEU A 87 -8.83 4.27 3.34
N GLY A 88 -9.39 3.07 3.52
CA GLY A 88 -10.55 2.81 4.38
C GLY A 88 -11.93 3.11 3.79
N GLY A 89 -12.03 3.95 2.76
CA GLY A 89 -13.28 4.23 2.05
C GLY A 89 -13.34 3.56 0.68
N VAL A 90 -14.48 2.97 0.32
CA VAL A 90 -14.75 2.49 -1.03
C VAL A 90 -16.22 2.65 -1.39
N ALA A 91 -16.48 3.13 -2.60
CA ALA A 91 -17.80 3.09 -3.23
C ALA A 91 -17.73 2.21 -4.48
N THR A 92 -18.54 1.15 -4.53
CA THR A 92 -18.64 0.25 -5.68
C THR A 92 -19.90 0.53 -6.47
N THR A 93 -19.76 0.69 -7.78
CA THR A 93 -20.87 0.84 -8.73
C THR A 93 -20.69 -0.08 -9.91
N GLN A 94 -21.78 -0.45 -10.56
CA GLN A 94 -21.77 -1.18 -11.82
C GLN A 94 -22.02 -0.17 -12.96
N PRO A 95 -21.00 0.21 -13.74
CA PRO A 95 -21.10 1.33 -14.68
C PRO A 95 -22.09 1.06 -15.83
N ASP A 96 -22.23 -0.19 -16.26
CA ASP A 96 -23.21 -0.61 -17.27
C ASP A 96 -23.75 -2.01 -16.97
N ALA A 97 -24.79 -2.08 -16.15
CA ALA A 97 -25.42 -3.36 -15.78
C ALA A 97 -26.10 -4.09 -16.94
N GLY A 98 -26.41 -3.40 -18.04
CA GLY A 98 -27.12 -3.97 -19.19
C GLY A 98 -26.18 -4.49 -20.28
N GLY A 99 -25.10 -3.77 -20.56
CA GLY A 99 -24.12 -4.11 -21.59
C GLY A 99 -22.81 -4.73 -21.08
N ALA A 100 -22.47 -4.54 -19.80
CA ALA A 100 -21.23 -5.04 -19.19
C ALA A 100 -21.47 -5.52 -17.73
N PRO A 101 -22.32 -6.54 -17.51
CA PRO A 101 -22.73 -6.93 -16.16
C PRO A 101 -21.58 -7.46 -15.29
N SER A 102 -20.48 -7.89 -15.90
CA SER A 102 -19.29 -8.38 -15.17
C SER A 102 -18.36 -7.27 -14.71
N VAL A 103 -18.59 -6.01 -15.10
CA VAL A 103 -17.70 -4.87 -14.82
C VAL A 103 -18.14 -4.13 -13.56
N PHE A 104 -17.19 -3.88 -12.66
CA PHE A 104 -17.38 -3.08 -11.47
C PHE A 104 -16.38 -1.94 -11.42
N GLN A 105 -16.83 -0.79 -10.93
CA GLN A 105 -16.00 0.37 -10.65
C GLN A 105 -15.97 0.61 -9.14
N HIS A 106 -14.77 0.64 -8.58
CA HIS A 106 -14.50 0.95 -7.19
C HIS A 106 -13.79 2.30 -7.09
N VAL A 107 -14.37 3.23 -6.35
CA VAL A 107 -13.76 4.53 -6.05
C VAL A 107 -13.32 4.51 -4.59
N PHE A 108 -12.01 4.51 -4.36
CA PHE A 108 -11.41 4.55 -3.04
C PHE A 108 -11.07 5.99 -2.64
N THR A 109 -11.44 6.33 -1.42
CA THR A 109 -11.19 7.63 -0.83
C THR A 109 -10.66 7.46 0.59
N ARG A 110 -9.92 8.44 1.08
CA ARG A 110 -9.47 8.47 2.46
C ARG A 110 -10.67 8.51 3.41
N SER A 111 -10.72 7.58 4.35
CA SER A 111 -11.64 7.59 5.48
C SER A 111 -11.11 8.52 6.56
N ASP A 112 -11.98 9.32 7.17
CA ASP A 112 -11.67 10.11 8.36
C ASP A 112 -11.74 9.27 9.66
N SER A 113 -12.00 7.96 9.55
CA SER A 113 -12.01 7.04 10.69
C SER A 113 -10.59 6.75 11.18
N VAL A 114 -10.41 6.81 12.50
CA VAL A 114 -9.19 6.38 13.20
C VAL A 114 -9.02 4.84 13.14
N GLN A 115 -10.13 4.12 12.94
CA GLN A 115 -10.15 2.66 12.77
C GLN A 115 -10.38 2.32 11.30
N LEU A 116 -9.31 1.90 10.63
CA LEU A 116 -9.34 1.41 9.26
C LEU A 116 -9.77 -0.06 9.21
N PRO A 117 -10.21 -0.58 8.05
CA PRO A 117 -10.55 -1.99 7.89
C PRO A 117 -9.44 -2.91 8.40
N SER A 118 -9.82 -3.97 9.11
CA SER A 118 -8.88 -4.93 9.66
C SER A 118 -8.89 -6.22 8.86
N TYR A 119 -7.72 -6.83 8.76
CA TYR A 119 -7.45 -8.05 8.03
C TYR A 119 -6.75 -9.04 8.94
N THR A 120 -7.08 -10.31 8.81
CA THR A 120 -6.22 -11.39 9.30
C THR A 120 -5.22 -11.71 8.19
N MET A 121 -3.94 -11.50 8.49
CA MET A 121 -2.84 -11.79 7.57
C MET A 121 -2.26 -13.16 7.90
N PHE A 122 -1.98 -13.96 6.89
CA PHE A 122 -1.47 -15.33 7.02
C PHE A 122 -0.13 -15.43 6.31
N LEU A 123 0.87 -15.98 7.01
CA LEU A 123 2.21 -16.18 6.46
C LEU A 123 2.63 -17.63 6.71
N ALA A 124 2.76 -18.39 5.63
CA ALA A 124 3.35 -19.73 5.64
C ALA A 124 4.83 -19.62 5.28
N ARG A 125 5.71 -20.09 6.16
CA ARG A 125 7.19 -20.09 5.97
C ARG A 125 7.75 -21.50 5.73
N GLY A 126 6.94 -22.39 5.18
CA GLY A 126 7.28 -23.81 4.98
C GLY A 126 7.23 -24.66 6.26
N LEU A 127 7.88 -24.22 7.35
CA LEU A 127 7.90 -24.93 8.63
C LEU A 127 6.69 -24.63 9.52
N HIS A 128 6.33 -23.34 9.60
CA HIS A 128 5.23 -22.86 10.43
C HIS A 128 4.34 -21.92 9.63
N THR A 129 3.06 -21.99 9.94
CA THR A 129 2.04 -21.07 9.43
C THR A 129 1.56 -20.22 10.60
N LYS A 130 1.71 -18.91 10.45
CA LYS A 130 1.30 -17.93 11.45
C LYS A 130 0.19 -17.07 10.90
N LYS A 131 -0.70 -16.61 11.77
CA LYS A 131 -1.68 -15.59 11.47
C LYS A 131 -1.53 -14.39 12.39
N TYR A 132 -1.86 -13.24 11.84
CA TYR A 132 -1.73 -11.95 12.50
C TYR A 132 -3.09 -11.24 12.46
N PRO A 133 -3.92 -11.40 13.50
CA PRO A 133 -5.21 -10.73 13.57
C PRO A 133 -5.06 -9.24 13.86
N LEU A 134 -6.11 -8.50 13.54
CA LEU A 134 -6.15 -7.04 13.59
C LEU A 134 -4.99 -6.41 12.81
N GLY A 135 -4.69 -6.98 11.64
CA GLY A 135 -3.73 -6.45 10.70
C GLY A 135 -4.31 -5.26 9.92
N THR A 136 -3.53 -4.22 9.75
CA THR A 136 -3.87 -3.05 8.94
C THR A 136 -2.65 -2.69 8.08
N PHE A 137 -2.90 -2.25 6.85
CA PHE A 137 -1.85 -1.74 5.97
C PHE A 137 -1.50 -0.32 6.42
N LYS A 138 -0.26 -0.09 6.79
CA LYS A 138 0.24 1.21 7.22
C LYS A 138 0.61 2.08 6.02
N LYS A 139 1.44 1.52 5.13
CA LYS A 139 1.99 2.24 3.98
C LYS A 139 1.86 1.41 2.72
N LEU A 140 1.45 2.03 1.63
CA LEU A 140 1.55 1.49 0.28
C LEU A 140 2.53 2.33 -0.52
N SER A 141 3.54 1.71 -1.10
CA SER A 141 4.56 2.37 -1.92
C SER A 141 4.48 1.83 -3.32
N PHE A 142 3.87 2.59 -4.22
CA PHE A 142 3.73 2.26 -5.64
C PHE A 142 4.94 2.75 -6.42
N ALA A 143 5.35 2.01 -7.44
CA ALA A 143 6.37 2.43 -8.37
C ALA A 143 6.08 1.88 -9.77
N GLY A 144 6.51 2.64 -10.78
CA GLY A 144 6.54 2.21 -12.17
C GLY A 144 7.70 2.88 -12.90
N ALA A 145 8.37 2.13 -13.77
CA ALA A 145 9.46 2.64 -14.60
C ALA A 145 9.34 2.11 -16.03
N VAL A 146 9.93 2.82 -16.99
CA VAL A 146 10.05 2.41 -18.40
C VAL A 146 10.53 0.96 -18.49
N ASP A 147 9.94 0.21 -19.41
CA ASP A 147 10.17 -1.23 -19.64
C ASP A 147 9.80 -2.16 -18.47
N GLY A 148 9.23 -1.62 -17.39
CA GLY A 148 8.82 -2.35 -16.20
C GLY A 148 7.32 -2.62 -16.09
N LYS A 149 6.98 -3.25 -14.96
CA LYS A 149 5.61 -3.40 -14.46
C LYS A 149 5.40 -2.47 -13.27
N ALA A 150 4.14 -2.09 -13.02
CA ALA A 150 3.80 -1.40 -11.80
C ALA A 150 3.87 -2.37 -10.61
N THR A 151 4.58 -1.98 -9.55
CA THR A 151 4.72 -2.74 -8.31
C THR A 151 4.20 -1.92 -7.13
N VAL A 152 3.79 -2.61 -6.07
CA VAL A 152 3.41 -2.01 -4.80
C VAL A 152 4.10 -2.76 -3.66
N SER A 153 4.68 -2.01 -2.73
CA SER A 153 5.16 -2.54 -1.46
C SER A 153 4.20 -2.15 -0.34
N ALA A 154 3.81 -3.12 0.49
CA ALA A 154 2.84 -2.92 1.56
C ALA A 154 3.48 -3.13 2.93
N ASP A 155 3.54 -2.07 3.74
CA ASP A 155 3.90 -2.16 5.15
C ASP A 155 2.65 -2.48 5.97
N VAL A 156 2.79 -3.43 6.88
CA VAL A 156 1.67 -3.95 7.69
C VAL A 156 1.99 -3.88 9.17
N VAL A 157 0.95 -3.60 9.97
CA VAL A 157 1.00 -3.63 11.44
C VAL A 157 -0.16 -4.49 11.93
N ALA A 158 0.12 -5.38 12.88
CA ALA A 158 -0.89 -6.26 13.46
C ALA A 158 -0.80 -6.29 14.99
N LYS A 159 -1.83 -6.85 15.62
CA LYS A 159 -1.91 -6.87 17.09
C LYS A 159 -1.01 -7.92 17.72
N LYS A 160 -1.02 -9.13 17.20
CA LYS A 160 -0.33 -10.28 17.78
C LYS A 160 -0.03 -11.33 16.71
N GLU A 161 0.77 -12.32 17.09
CA GLU A 161 0.98 -13.54 16.31
C GLU A 161 0.22 -14.70 16.96
N GLU A 162 -0.44 -15.51 16.15
CA GLU A 162 -1.05 -16.78 16.55
C GLU A 162 -0.66 -17.89 15.57
N ASP A 163 -0.72 -19.14 16.05
CA ASP A 163 -0.59 -20.30 15.16
C ASP A 163 -1.81 -20.42 14.25
N ALA A 164 -1.56 -20.81 13.00
CA ALA A 164 -2.59 -21.07 12.00
C ALA A 164 -2.46 -22.47 11.43
N ALA A 165 -3.59 -23.04 11.00
CA ALA A 165 -3.57 -24.26 10.21
C ALA A 165 -2.88 -24.01 8.86
N GLY A 166 -2.30 -25.07 8.28
CA GLY A 166 -1.78 -25.00 6.91
C GLY A 166 -2.89 -24.66 5.92
N PHE A 167 -2.54 -23.92 4.88
CA PHE A 167 -3.44 -23.56 3.78
C PHE A 167 -2.74 -23.80 2.44
N THR A 168 -3.55 -23.99 1.39
CA THR A 168 -3.05 -24.15 0.02
C THR A 168 -3.24 -22.82 -0.71
N PRO A 169 -2.15 -22.13 -1.11
CA PRO A 169 -2.24 -20.91 -1.89
C PRO A 169 -2.93 -21.14 -3.24
N SER A 170 -3.74 -20.18 -3.66
CA SER A 170 -4.37 -20.15 -4.97
C SER A 170 -4.08 -18.82 -5.63
N PHE A 171 -3.38 -18.85 -6.77
CA PHE A 171 -3.02 -17.67 -7.54
C PHE A 171 -3.73 -17.70 -8.90
N GLY A 172 -4.21 -16.53 -9.35
CA GLY A 172 -4.69 -16.36 -10.72
C GLY A 172 -3.53 -16.39 -11.72
N ALA A 173 -3.88 -16.35 -13.01
CA ALA A 173 -2.88 -16.07 -14.04
C ALA A 173 -2.35 -14.64 -13.84
N PRO A 174 -1.03 -14.42 -13.81
CA PRO A 174 -0.46 -13.11 -13.53
C PRO A 174 -0.82 -12.13 -14.64
N LYS A 175 -1.39 -10.99 -14.25
CA LYS A 175 -1.80 -9.92 -15.17
C LYS A 175 -1.38 -8.56 -14.60
N PRO A 176 -0.07 -8.32 -14.41
CA PRO A 176 0.43 -7.06 -13.90
C PRO A 176 0.09 -5.92 -14.85
N LEU A 177 -0.25 -4.77 -14.28
CA LEU A 177 -0.39 -3.54 -15.05
C LEU A 177 1.00 -3.05 -15.47
N MET A 178 1.19 -2.90 -16.78
CA MET A 178 2.50 -2.63 -17.38
C MET A 178 2.72 -1.14 -17.60
N PHE A 179 3.97 -0.69 -17.47
CA PHE A 179 4.31 0.72 -17.62
C PHE A 179 3.97 1.28 -19.00
N PHE A 180 4.17 0.51 -20.08
CA PHE A 180 3.91 0.95 -21.46
C PHE A 180 2.42 1.19 -21.78
N LYS A 181 1.50 0.82 -20.88
CA LYS A 181 0.07 1.15 -20.94
C LYS A 181 -0.34 2.22 -19.92
N THR A 182 0.63 2.90 -19.32
CA THR A 182 0.40 3.99 -18.36
C THR A 182 0.18 5.28 -19.12
N ASP A 183 -0.89 5.98 -18.80
CA ASP A 183 -1.09 7.37 -19.18
C ASP A 183 -0.83 8.24 -17.94
N PHE A 184 0.29 8.98 -17.98
CA PHE A 184 0.70 9.87 -16.90
C PHE A 184 0.32 11.30 -17.29
N ARG A 185 -0.55 11.93 -16.51
CA ARG A 185 -1.07 13.27 -16.82
C ARG A 185 -0.68 14.27 -15.75
N ILE A 186 -0.23 15.43 -16.19
CA ILE A 186 0.01 16.60 -15.35
C ILE A 186 -0.96 17.69 -15.81
N ASP A 187 -1.81 18.16 -14.89
CA ASP A 187 -2.89 19.12 -15.13
C ASP A 187 -3.86 18.69 -16.25
N GLY A 188 -4.12 17.38 -16.33
CA GLY A 188 -5.00 16.78 -17.33
C GLY A 188 -4.37 16.59 -18.72
N ILE A 189 -3.09 16.94 -18.89
CA ILE A 189 -2.35 16.73 -20.16
C ILE A 189 -1.43 15.54 -20.01
N SER A 190 -1.54 14.56 -20.92
CA SER A 190 -0.65 13.39 -20.98
C SER A 190 0.78 13.78 -21.30
N ASP A 191 1.73 13.20 -20.57
CA ASP A 191 3.16 13.40 -20.74
C ASP A 191 3.86 12.06 -21.01
N LEU A 192 4.51 11.97 -22.18
CA LEU A 192 5.23 10.77 -22.61
C LEU A 192 6.71 10.79 -22.20
N ASN A 193 7.19 11.89 -21.61
CA ASN A 193 8.59 12.08 -21.24
C ASN A 193 8.91 11.58 -19.83
N VAL A 194 7.93 10.97 -19.16
CA VAL A 194 8.09 10.40 -17.82
C VAL A 194 8.78 9.05 -17.91
N ARG A 195 9.92 8.93 -17.23
CA ARG A 195 10.74 7.72 -17.19
C ARG A 195 10.36 6.79 -16.04
N SER A 196 10.04 7.37 -14.90
CA SER A 196 9.69 6.63 -13.70
C SER A 196 8.79 7.46 -12.82
N TRP A 197 7.98 6.81 -12.00
CA TRP A 197 7.12 7.43 -10.99
C TRP A 197 7.07 6.57 -9.73
N SER A 198 6.86 7.22 -8.60
CA SER A 198 6.62 6.60 -7.31
C SER A 198 5.54 7.34 -6.53
N LEU A 199 4.75 6.61 -5.77
CA LEU A 199 3.70 7.16 -4.91
C LEU A 199 3.65 6.38 -3.59
N ASP A 200 3.90 7.08 -2.51
CA ASP A 200 3.82 6.59 -1.14
C ASP A 200 2.55 7.12 -0.47
N ILE A 201 1.73 6.22 0.05
CA ILE A 201 0.53 6.52 0.82
C ILE A 201 0.73 5.96 2.23
N ASP A 202 0.88 6.81 3.24
CA ASP A 202 1.06 6.42 4.65
C ASP A 202 -0.09 6.94 5.52
N ASN A 203 -0.85 6.04 6.12
CA ASN A 203 -1.93 6.37 7.05
C ASN A 203 -1.48 6.49 8.50
N ASN A 204 -0.18 6.33 8.77
CA ASN A 204 0.45 6.45 10.08
C ASN A 204 -0.25 5.63 11.17
N VAL A 205 -0.63 4.40 10.81
CA VAL A 205 -1.20 3.43 11.72
C VAL A 205 -0.14 2.90 12.69
N GLU A 206 -0.54 2.76 13.96
CA GLU A 206 0.27 2.17 15.01
C GLU A 206 -0.54 1.49 16.12
N GLY A 207 0.13 0.67 16.93
CA GLY A 207 -0.50 -0.02 18.04
C GLY A 207 -0.82 0.90 19.23
N LEU A 208 -2.11 1.10 19.49
CA LEU A 208 -2.62 1.75 20.70
C LEU A 208 -2.39 0.86 21.92
N ARG A 209 -1.52 1.31 22.82
CA ARG A 209 -1.27 0.65 24.10
C ARG A 209 -2.04 1.35 25.21
N THR A 210 -2.76 0.57 25.99
CA THR A 210 -3.53 1.03 27.17
C THR A 210 -3.40 -0.01 28.26
N LEU A 211 -3.91 0.28 29.47
CA LEU A 211 -3.99 -0.71 30.54
C LEU A 211 -4.92 -1.86 30.10
N SER A 212 -4.32 -2.95 29.62
CA SER A 212 -5.04 -4.08 29.00
C SER A 212 -4.68 -5.44 29.62
N LEU A 213 -3.88 -5.45 30.70
CA LEU A 213 -3.28 -6.65 31.30
C LEU A 213 -2.58 -7.56 30.26
N SER A 214 -2.15 -6.99 29.14
CA SER A 214 -1.46 -7.65 28.05
C SER A 214 -0.25 -6.81 27.60
N GLN A 215 0.74 -7.48 27.01
CA GLN A 215 1.89 -6.84 26.38
C GLN A 215 1.60 -6.43 24.92
N ASP A 216 0.53 -6.96 24.34
CA ASP A 216 0.06 -6.62 23.00
C ASP A 216 -0.66 -5.26 22.99
N PRO A 217 -0.64 -4.53 21.86
CA PRO A 217 -1.50 -3.37 21.69
C PRO A 217 -2.98 -3.76 21.85
N ARG A 218 -3.76 -2.85 22.43
CA ARG A 218 -5.22 -3.04 22.57
C ARG A 218 -5.88 -3.04 21.19
N ASP A 219 -5.50 -2.07 20.37
CA ASP A 219 -6.02 -1.82 19.02
C ASP A 219 -4.90 -1.28 18.13
N ILE A 220 -5.12 -1.26 16.81
CA ILE A 220 -4.23 -0.70 15.79
C ILE A 220 -4.94 0.50 15.15
N ILE A 221 -4.44 1.72 15.35
CA ILE A 221 -5.17 2.95 14.99
C ILE A 221 -4.35 3.92 14.15
N ALA A 222 -5.02 4.64 13.25
CA ALA A 222 -4.44 5.76 12.50
C ALA A 222 -4.50 7.03 13.36
N LYS A 223 -3.45 7.30 14.14
CA LYS A 223 -3.38 8.51 14.99
C LYS A 223 -2.59 9.66 14.36
N GLY A 224 -1.73 9.34 13.39
CA GLY A 224 -0.86 10.32 12.73
C GLY A 224 -1.59 11.07 11.62
N LYS A 225 -0.89 12.04 11.03
CA LYS A 225 -1.36 12.67 9.80
C LYS A 225 -1.32 11.65 8.67
N PHE A 226 -2.30 11.69 7.80
CA PHE A 226 -2.22 10.99 6.52
C PHE A 226 -1.21 11.72 5.63
N ILE A 227 -0.25 10.99 5.07
CA ILE A 227 0.85 11.53 4.29
C ILE A 227 0.84 10.86 2.92
N ILE A 228 0.87 11.66 1.87
CA ILE A 228 1.10 11.19 0.51
C ILE A 228 2.29 11.94 -0.05
N GLU A 229 3.30 11.19 -0.45
CA GLU A 229 4.54 11.70 -1.04
C GLU A 229 4.90 10.85 -2.26
N GLY A 230 5.80 11.35 -3.09
CA GLY A 230 6.23 10.58 -4.25
C GLY A 230 7.25 11.35 -5.07
N GLY A 231 7.52 10.81 -6.24
CA GLY A 231 8.39 11.45 -7.21
C GLY A 231 8.20 10.91 -8.60
N PHE A 232 8.78 11.60 -9.57
CA PHE A 232 8.88 11.11 -10.93
C PHE A 232 10.12 11.68 -11.61
N GLU A 233 10.65 10.93 -12.57
CA GLU A 233 11.73 11.38 -13.44
C GLU A 233 11.16 11.75 -14.80
N ILE A 234 11.51 12.93 -15.29
CA ILE A 234 10.97 13.48 -16.54
C ILE A 234 12.08 14.11 -17.40
N TYR A 235 12.01 13.90 -18.72
CA TYR A 235 12.84 14.61 -19.70
C TYR A 235 12.24 15.98 -20.04
N PHE A 236 13.08 16.98 -20.29
CA PHE A 236 12.57 18.32 -20.61
C PHE A 236 12.10 18.46 -22.05
N GLU A 237 10.86 18.91 -22.20
CA GLU A 237 10.42 19.64 -23.38
C GLU A 237 10.12 21.12 -23.07
N THR A 238 9.68 21.42 -21.83
CA THR A 238 9.31 22.78 -21.40
C THR A 238 9.71 23.05 -19.95
N ASP A 239 9.83 24.33 -19.58
CA ASP A 239 10.14 24.76 -18.19
C ASP A 239 8.87 24.91 -17.32
N ALA A 240 7.69 24.52 -17.82
CA ALA A 240 6.40 24.80 -17.19
C ALA A 240 6.31 24.24 -15.75
N GLN A 241 6.75 23.00 -15.55
CA GLN A 241 6.70 22.36 -14.23
C GLN A 241 7.69 22.97 -13.24
N ARG A 242 8.85 23.41 -13.74
CA ARG A 242 9.83 24.10 -12.90
C ARG A 242 9.33 25.48 -12.47
N GLN A 243 8.63 26.21 -13.34
CA GLN A 243 8.00 27.47 -12.96
C GLN A 243 6.94 27.27 -11.87
N LYS A 244 6.15 26.18 -11.93
CA LYS A 244 5.22 25.83 -10.86
C LYS A 244 5.91 25.53 -9.54
N PHE A 245 7.03 24.82 -9.57
CA PHE A 245 7.86 24.59 -8.39
C PHE A 245 8.35 25.92 -7.78
N LEU A 246 8.95 26.80 -8.60
CA LEU A 246 9.47 28.10 -8.15
C LEU A 246 8.37 29.03 -7.63
N ALA A 247 7.18 28.97 -8.23
CA ALA A 247 6.02 29.75 -7.82
C ALA A 247 5.22 29.12 -6.68
N ASN A 248 5.61 27.92 -6.21
CA ASN A 248 4.85 27.11 -5.26
C ASN A 248 3.36 26.98 -5.66
N GLN A 249 3.11 26.61 -6.91
CA GLN A 249 1.78 26.34 -7.43
C GLN A 249 1.47 24.85 -7.37
N ALA A 250 0.21 24.52 -7.06
CA ALA A 250 -0.25 23.15 -7.10
C ALA A 250 -0.37 22.65 -8.56
N ALA A 251 -0.15 21.36 -8.75
CA ALA A 251 -0.41 20.64 -9.99
C ALA A 251 -1.35 19.47 -9.69
N ALA A 252 -2.20 19.11 -10.66
CA ALA A 252 -2.98 17.88 -10.58
C ALA A 252 -2.20 16.76 -11.26
N LEU A 253 -2.03 15.61 -10.59
CA LEU A 253 -1.38 14.44 -11.16
C LEU A 253 -2.38 13.29 -11.31
N GLU A 254 -2.40 12.66 -12.48
CA GLU A 254 -3.16 11.43 -12.71
C GLU A 254 -2.23 10.35 -13.27
N ILE A 255 -2.24 9.17 -12.65
CA ILE A 255 -1.52 7.99 -13.13
C ILE A 255 -2.57 6.93 -13.48
N ILE A 256 -2.71 6.65 -14.77
CA ILE A 256 -3.75 5.72 -15.28
C ILE A 256 -3.07 4.49 -15.85
N LEU A 257 -3.17 3.38 -15.14
CA LEU A 257 -2.64 2.07 -15.51
C LEU A 257 -3.75 1.24 -16.17
N THR A 258 -3.60 0.89 -17.44
CA THR A 258 -4.61 0.13 -18.20
C THR A 258 -4.13 -1.29 -18.54
N GLY A 259 -5.01 -2.26 -18.33
CA GLY A 259 -4.76 -3.69 -18.46
C GLY A 259 -5.42 -4.31 -19.69
N GLU A 260 -5.99 -5.50 -19.51
CA GLU A 260 -6.75 -6.22 -20.54
C GLU A 260 -8.24 -5.88 -20.47
N ASN A 261 -8.91 -6.03 -21.61
CA ASN A 261 -10.36 -5.88 -21.72
C ASN A 261 -11.10 -6.90 -20.86
N ILE A 262 -12.13 -6.43 -20.15
CA ILE A 262 -13.04 -7.26 -19.35
C ILE A 262 -14.24 -7.63 -20.23
N GLU A 263 -15.02 -6.62 -20.61
CA GLU A 263 -16.26 -6.77 -21.38
C GLU A 263 -16.65 -5.41 -22.01
N ALA A 264 -17.28 -5.43 -23.19
CA ALA A 264 -17.89 -4.26 -23.83
C ALA A 264 -17.01 -2.99 -23.91
N GLY A 265 -15.68 -3.15 -24.03
CA GLY A 265 -14.75 -2.02 -24.11
C GLY A 265 -14.30 -1.44 -22.76
N PHE A 266 -14.76 -2.01 -21.63
CA PHE A 266 -14.19 -1.71 -20.31
C PHE A 266 -12.94 -2.54 -20.08
N ASP A 267 -11.82 -1.87 -19.84
CA ASP A 267 -10.55 -2.50 -19.51
C ASP A 267 -10.34 -2.55 -17.99
N ASN A 268 -9.57 -3.54 -17.54
CA ASN A 268 -9.02 -3.51 -16.19
C ASN A 268 -8.17 -2.25 -16.04
N GLN A 269 -8.49 -1.38 -15.09
CA GLN A 269 -7.82 -0.09 -14.99
C GLN A 269 -7.65 0.33 -13.53
N LEU A 270 -6.48 0.86 -13.20
CA LEU A 270 -6.23 1.57 -11.96
C LEU A 270 -5.87 3.02 -12.28
N LYS A 271 -6.69 3.97 -11.84
CA LYS A 271 -6.43 5.40 -11.90
C LYS A 271 -6.11 5.91 -10.50
N LEU A 272 -4.96 6.57 -10.33
CA LEU A 272 -4.58 7.28 -9.12
C LEU A 272 -4.64 8.78 -9.43
N ALA A 273 -5.59 9.51 -8.83
CA ALA A 273 -5.79 10.94 -9.03
C ALA A 273 -5.39 11.71 -7.77
N LEU A 274 -4.48 12.67 -7.94
CA LEU A 274 -3.90 13.50 -6.89
C LEU A 274 -4.12 14.98 -7.28
N PRO A 275 -5.19 15.64 -6.83
CA PRO A 275 -5.55 16.98 -7.29
C PRO A 275 -4.63 18.09 -6.76
N GLY A 276 -4.02 17.92 -5.59
CA GLY A 276 -3.27 18.95 -4.87
C GLY A 276 -1.78 18.68 -4.72
N VAL A 277 -1.07 18.33 -5.79
CA VAL A 277 0.37 18.01 -5.74
C VAL A 277 1.21 19.28 -5.64
N ARG A 278 2.14 19.34 -4.68
CA ARG A 278 3.17 20.38 -4.58
C ARG A 278 4.56 19.78 -4.71
N TYR A 279 5.35 20.35 -5.62
CA TYR A 279 6.74 19.96 -5.78
C TYR A 279 7.58 20.43 -4.59
N THR A 280 8.31 19.50 -3.97
CA THR A 280 9.18 19.75 -2.80
C THR A 280 10.64 19.86 -3.21
N ALA A 281 11.05 19.14 -4.26
CA ALA A 281 12.35 19.29 -4.89
C ALA A 281 12.26 19.11 -6.40
N PHE A 282 13.11 19.86 -7.11
CA PHE A 282 13.22 19.82 -8.58
C PHE A 282 14.70 19.84 -9.01
N PRO A 283 15.50 18.84 -8.61
CA PRO A 283 16.89 18.72 -9.04
C PRO A 283 16.98 18.48 -10.55
N LEU A 284 17.68 19.37 -11.23
CA LEU A 284 18.05 19.20 -12.64
C LEU A 284 19.26 18.28 -12.72
N GLY A 285 19.24 17.36 -13.67
CA GLY A 285 20.31 16.39 -13.82
C GLY A 285 20.45 15.88 -15.24
N ASN A 286 21.48 15.07 -15.40
CA ASN A 286 21.63 14.19 -16.55
C ASN A 286 20.84 12.90 -16.24
N LEU A 287 19.84 12.62 -17.06
CA LEU A 287 19.09 11.37 -17.11
C LEU A 287 19.41 10.73 -18.47
N ASP A 288 20.11 9.61 -18.49
CA ASP A 288 20.53 8.90 -19.72
C ASP A 288 21.19 9.79 -20.78
N ASP A 289 22.11 10.66 -20.35
CA ASP A 289 22.79 11.66 -21.18
C ASP A 289 21.91 12.74 -21.79
N LEU A 290 20.65 12.82 -21.34
CA LEU A 290 19.69 13.86 -21.66
C LEU A 290 19.42 14.76 -20.45
N LEU A 291 18.96 15.97 -20.71
CA LEU A 291 18.55 16.88 -19.64
C LEU A 291 17.19 16.43 -19.10
N GLY A 292 17.10 16.23 -17.79
CA GLY A 292 15.83 15.94 -17.12
C GLY A 292 15.84 16.34 -15.65
N ALA A 293 14.75 16.01 -14.95
CA ALA A 293 14.60 16.29 -13.51
C ALA A 293 14.08 15.07 -12.76
N ALA A 294 14.59 14.87 -11.54
CA ALA A 294 14.06 13.91 -10.58
C ALA A 294 13.18 14.64 -9.56
N VAL A 295 11.91 14.84 -9.91
CA VAL A 295 10.97 15.65 -9.14
C VAL A 295 10.51 14.87 -7.92
N THR A 296 10.51 15.50 -6.74
CA THR A 296 9.81 14.98 -5.56
C THR A 296 8.62 15.87 -5.23
N TYR A 297 7.56 15.27 -4.71
CA TYR A 297 6.34 15.97 -4.39
C TYR A 297 5.68 15.46 -3.11
N ALA A 298 4.86 16.33 -2.52
CA ALA A 298 3.93 16.00 -1.46
C ALA A 298 2.52 16.41 -1.90
N VAL A 299 1.51 15.68 -1.46
CA VAL A 299 0.11 15.97 -1.82
C VAL A 299 -0.59 16.61 -0.63
N GLU A 300 -1.22 17.74 -0.90
CA GLU A 300 -2.09 18.44 0.04
C GLU A 300 -3.54 18.22 -0.36
N GLN A 301 -4.45 18.38 0.61
CA GLN A 301 -5.88 18.36 0.32
C GLN A 301 -6.24 19.53 -0.59
N ASP A 302 -6.89 19.23 -1.72
CA ASP A 302 -7.51 20.25 -2.53
C ASP A 302 -8.77 20.77 -1.82
N LEU A 303 -8.79 22.05 -1.45
CA LEU A 303 -9.91 22.65 -0.71
C LEU A 303 -11.18 22.82 -1.54
N GLY A 304 -11.07 22.84 -2.88
CA GLY A 304 -12.21 22.94 -3.78
C GLY A 304 -12.92 21.61 -3.96
N LEU A 305 -12.16 20.53 -4.12
CA LEU A 305 -12.67 19.17 -4.29
C LEU A 305 -12.88 18.43 -2.97
N GLY A 306 -12.24 18.89 -1.89
CA GLY A 306 -12.24 18.25 -0.58
C GLY A 306 -11.46 16.94 -0.52
N LYS A 307 -10.60 16.67 -1.51
CA LYS A 307 -9.90 15.38 -1.69
C LYS A 307 -8.38 15.59 -1.77
N ASP A 308 -7.65 14.65 -1.20
CA ASP A 308 -6.19 14.50 -1.27
C ASP A 308 -5.78 13.42 -2.28
N ILE A 309 -6.50 12.28 -2.29
CA ILE A 309 -6.36 11.22 -3.28
C ILE A 309 -7.72 10.61 -3.62
N GLU A 310 -7.87 10.21 -4.87
CA GLU A 310 -8.91 9.31 -5.32
C GLU A 310 -8.27 8.20 -6.16
N ALA A 311 -8.46 6.94 -5.74
CA ALA A 311 -8.06 5.80 -6.55
C ALA A 311 -9.30 5.16 -7.15
N THR A 312 -9.36 5.03 -8.47
CA THR A 312 -10.47 4.38 -9.17
C THR A 312 -9.97 3.09 -9.81
N LEU A 313 -10.60 1.97 -9.44
CA LEU A 313 -10.29 0.64 -9.95
C LEU A 313 -11.49 0.12 -10.75
N ILE A 314 -11.26 -0.28 -11.99
CA ILE A 314 -12.23 -1.00 -12.81
C ILE A 314 -11.73 -2.44 -12.96
N ASN A 315 -12.55 -3.42 -12.57
CA ASN A 315 -12.22 -4.83 -12.65
C ASN A 315 -13.49 -5.70 -12.73
N ALA A 316 -13.31 -7.03 -12.73
CA ALA A 316 -14.40 -8.00 -12.72
C ALA A 316 -14.80 -8.49 -11.30
N VAL A 317 -14.38 -7.80 -10.24
CA VAL A 317 -14.54 -8.24 -8.85
C VAL A 317 -15.66 -7.44 -8.18
N GLY A 318 -16.81 -8.07 -7.94
CA GLY A 318 -17.98 -7.37 -7.38
C GLY A 318 -17.86 -6.91 -5.93
N SER A 319 -16.93 -7.50 -5.15
CA SER A 319 -16.79 -7.22 -3.71
C SER A 319 -15.33 -7.27 -3.24
N LEU A 320 -14.97 -6.33 -2.36
CA LEU A 320 -13.64 -6.20 -1.75
C LEU A 320 -13.64 -6.59 -0.27
#